data_AF-A0A2P0QMN0-F1
#
_entry.id   AF-A0A2P0QMN0-F1
#
_cell.length_a   1.000
_cell.length_b   1.000
_cell.length_c   1.000
_cell.angle_alpha   90.00
_cell.angle_beta   90.00
_cell.angle_gamma   90.00
#
_symmetry.space_group_name_H-M   'P 1'
#
loop_
_entity.id
_entity.type
_entity.pdbx_description
1 polymer ?
#
loop_
_entity_poly.entity_id
_entity_poly.type
_entity_poly.pdbx_seq_one_letter_code
_entity_poly.pdbx_strand_id
1 'polypeptide(L)'
;FANALTNNKDGFSTLLAVVAPNLMVKPATILFNKVTIKGSKQAVQMFGPAQRAVAMAVADCVEDGTIPADEADDLFISVGVFIHWQAENDALIEKFNYQATKEALKRAIAGSPTAAEVVAAKSTA
;
A
#
# COMPACT_ATOMS: atom_id res chain seq x y z
N PHE A 1 -0.10 -0.10 13.42
CA PHE A 1 -1.29 -0.77 12.85
C PHE A 1 -2.57 -0.43 13.61
N ALA A 2 -2.82 -1.01 14.79
CA ALA A 2 -4.09 -0.88 15.52
C ALA A 2 -4.54 0.57 15.76
N ASN A 3 -3.65 1.42 16.28
CA ASN A 3 -3.95 2.84 16.53
C ASN A 3 -4.38 3.61 15.28
N ALA A 4 -3.85 3.27 14.11
CA ALA A 4 -4.20 3.93 12.86
C ALA A 4 -5.60 3.49 12.38
N LEU A 5 -5.89 2.18 12.49
CA LEU A 5 -7.17 1.60 12.09
C LEU A 5 -8.35 2.17 12.90
N THR A 6 -8.14 2.48 14.18
CA THR A 6 -9.20 2.99 15.08
C THR A 6 -9.31 4.52 15.14
N ASN A 7 -8.51 5.27 14.37
CA ASN A 7 -8.39 6.73 14.50
C ASN A 7 -8.65 7.46 13.17
N ASN A 8 -9.87 7.31 12.65
CA ASN A 8 -10.30 8.00 11.44
C ASN A 8 -10.67 9.47 11.72
N LYS A 9 -10.46 10.33 10.72
CA LYS A 9 -10.71 11.77 10.79
C LYS A 9 -11.35 12.26 9.49
N ASP A 10 -11.93 13.46 9.51
CA ASP A 10 -12.50 14.04 8.29
C ASP A 10 -11.44 14.11 7.17
N GLY A 11 -11.81 13.56 6.01
CA GLY A 11 -10.94 13.42 4.84
C GLY A 11 -9.76 12.45 4.96
N PHE A 12 -9.60 11.72 6.08
CA PHE A 12 -8.53 10.75 6.31
C PHE A 12 -9.04 9.48 6.99
N SER A 13 -9.11 8.40 6.22
CA SER A 13 -9.60 7.10 6.68
C SER A 13 -8.57 6.01 6.45
N THR A 14 -8.48 5.11 7.42
CA THR A 14 -7.67 3.90 7.36
C THR A 14 -8.59 2.69 7.25
N LEU A 15 -8.34 1.81 6.29
CA LEU A 15 -9.08 0.55 6.11
C LEU A 15 -8.14 -0.64 6.10
N LEU A 16 -8.71 -1.84 6.26
CA LEU A 16 -8.02 -3.09 5.94
C LEU A 16 -8.03 -3.31 4.43
N ALA A 17 -6.88 -3.65 3.85
CA ALA A 17 -6.77 -3.97 2.43
C ALA A 17 -7.41 -5.32 2.14
N VAL A 18 -8.27 -5.37 1.13
CA VAL A 18 -8.97 -6.58 0.71
C VAL A 18 -8.78 -6.82 -0.79
N VAL A 19 -8.55 -8.07 -1.19
CA VAL A 19 -8.48 -8.48 -2.60
C VAL A 19 -9.88 -8.37 -3.23
N ALA A 20 -10.89 -8.76 -2.45
CA ALA A 20 -12.30 -8.65 -2.75
C ALA A 20 -13.09 -8.50 -1.43
N PRO A 21 -14.37 -8.06 -1.46
CA PRO A 21 -15.22 -8.10 -0.28
C PRO A 21 -15.19 -9.48 0.39
N ASN A 22 -15.00 -9.52 1.72
CA ASN A 22 -14.83 -10.74 2.53
C ASN A 22 -13.55 -11.55 2.26
N LEU A 23 -12.59 -11.01 1.50
CA LEU A 23 -11.28 -11.63 1.24
C LEU A 23 -10.16 -10.64 1.58
N MET A 24 -9.90 -10.48 2.88
CA MET A 24 -8.80 -9.64 3.37
C MET A 24 -7.45 -10.26 2.97
N VAL A 25 -6.51 -9.42 2.56
CA VAL A 25 -5.16 -9.91 2.24
C VAL A 25 -4.41 -10.33 3.52
N LYS A 26 -3.55 -11.33 3.39
CA LYS A 26 -2.52 -11.69 4.38
C LYS A 26 -1.13 -11.41 3.81
N PRO A 27 -0.19 -10.81 4.56
CA PRO A 27 -0.34 -10.32 5.94
C PRO A 27 -1.38 -9.23 6.13
N ALA A 28 -1.85 -9.08 7.38
CA ALA A 28 -2.85 -8.08 7.73
C ALA A 28 -2.35 -6.68 7.34
N THR A 29 -3.01 -6.06 6.36
CA THR A 29 -2.53 -4.82 5.75
C THR A 29 -3.55 -3.71 5.98
N ILE A 30 -3.10 -2.57 6.51
CA ILE A 30 -3.87 -1.33 6.47
C ILE A 30 -3.39 -0.46 5.31
N LEU A 31 -4.32 0.27 4.71
CA LEU A 31 -4.02 1.38 3.82
C LEU A 31 -4.68 2.67 4.31
N PHE A 32 -3.97 3.78 4.16
CA PHE A 32 -4.44 5.11 4.56
C PHE A 32 -4.02 6.17 3.53
N ASN A 33 -4.91 7.13 3.30
CA ASN A 33 -4.70 8.16 2.28
C ASN A 33 -3.78 9.29 2.77
N LYS A 34 -2.85 9.73 1.91
CA LYS A 34 -1.97 10.88 2.16
C LYS A 34 -2.56 12.21 1.69
N VAL A 35 -3.46 12.18 0.70
CA VAL A 35 -4.17 13.36 0.20
C VAL A 35 -5.57 13.37 0.80
N THR A 36 -6.02 14.52 1.32
CA THR A 36 -7.36 14.70 1.87
C THR A 36 -8.43 14.31 0.84
N ILE A 37 -9.29 13.36 1.21
CA ILE A 37 -10.45 12.96 0.41
C ILE A 37 -11.56 13.98 0.65
N LYS A 38 -11.97 14.69 -0.40
CA LYS A 38 -13.00 15.75 -0.35
C LYS A 38 -14.32 15.35 -1.00
N GLY A 39 -14.39 14.19 -1.65
CA GLY A 39 -15.58 13.75 -2.35
C GLY A 39 -15.53 12.29 -2.80
N SER A 40 -16.66 11.82 -3.32
CA SER A 40 -16.88 10.41 -3.67
C SER A 40 -15.89 9.88 -4.72
N LYS A 41 -15.52 10.67 -5.74
CA LYS A 41 -14.52 10.27 -6.76
C LYS A 41 -13.21 9.82 -6.11
N GLN A 42 -12.67 10.62 -5.20
CA GLN A 42 -11.42 10.31 -4.51
C GLN A 42 -11.56 9.11 -3.56
N ALA A 43 -12.71 8.96 -2.90
CA ALA A 43 -13.00 7.79 -2.06
C ALA A 43 -13.05 6.50 -2.90
N VAL A 44 -13.71 6.52 -4.06
CA VAL A 44 -13.78 5.39 -4.99
C VAL A 44 -12.39 5.05 -5.52
N GLN A 45 -11.56 6.03 -5.87
CA GLN A 45 -10.19 5.78 -6.33
C GLN A 45 -9.32 5.14 -5.24
N MET A 46 -9.41 5.61 -4.00
CA MET A 46 -8.67 5.04 -2.87
C MET A 46 -9.14 3.62 -2.53
N PHE A 47 -10.45 3.40 -2.46
CA PHE A 47 -11.03 2.14 -1.95
C PHE A 47 -11.50 1.17 -3.05
N GLY A 48 -11.26 1.52 -4.31
CA GLY A 48 -11.45 0.66 -5.49
C GLY A 48 -10.09 0.25 -6.07
N PRO A 49 -9.60 0.93 -7.12
CA PRO A 49 -8.37 0.55 -7.83
C PRO A 49 -7.14 0.54 -6.92
N ALA A 50 -6.95 1.53 -6.05
CA ALA A 50 -5.76 1.55 -5.18
C ALA A 50 -5.80 0.47 -4.08
N GLN A 51 -6.96 0.22 -3.46
CA GLN A 51 -7.11 -0.87 -2.49
C GLN A 51 -6.83 -2.24 -3.11
N ARG A 52 -7.43 -2.52 -4.28
CA ARG A 52 -7.18 -3.76 -5.03
C ARG A 52 -5.70 -3.89 -5.36
N ALA A 53 -5.07 -2.83 -5.85
CA ALA A 53 -3.65 -2.82 -6.18
C ALA A 53 -2.75 -3.17 -5.00
N VAL A 54 -2.99 -2.53 -3.85
CA VAL A 54 -2.23 -2.80 -2.62
C VAL A 54 -2.42 -4.25 -2.17
N ALA A 55 -3.67 -4.73 -2.12
CA ALA A 55 -3.97 -6.09 -1.70
C ALA A 55 -3.36 -7.14 -2.65
N MET A 56 -3.47 -6.96 -3.96
CA MET A 56 -2.85 -7.86 -4.94
C MET A 56 -1.32 -7.85 -4.82
N ALA A 57 -0.69 -6.70 -4.64
CA ALA A 57 0.76 -6.62 -4.49
C ALA A 57 1.25 -7.37 -3.24
N VAL A 58 0.51 -7.28 -2.13
CA VAL A 58 0.82 -8.04 -0.91
C VAL A 58 0.65 -9.54 -1.13
N ALA A 59 -0.49 -9.96 -1.72
CA ALA A 59 -0.75 -11.38 -2.01
C ALA A 59 0.33 -11.97 -2.94
N ASP A 60 0.69 -11.26 -4.01
CA ASP A 60 1.72 -11.69 -4.95
C ASP A 60 3.11 -11.72 -4.32
N CYS A 61 3.39 -10.89 -3.31
CA CYS A 61 4.63 -10.96 -2.54
C CYS A 61 4.67 -12.19 -1.63
N VAL A 62 3.53 -12.70 -1.15
CA VAL A 62 3.48 -13.99 -0.46
C VAL A 62 3.65 -15.13 -1.46
N GLU A 63 2.98 -15.06 -2.61
CA GLU A 63 3.06 -16.06 -3.67
C GLU A 63 4.49 -16.19 -4.23
N ASP A 64 5.18 -15.07 -4.48
CA ASP A 64 6.53 -15.07 -5.03
C ASP A 64 7.64 -15.27 -3.97
N GLY A 65 7.25 -15.48 -2.71
CA GLY A 65 8.16 -15.74 -1.59
C GLY A 65 8.94 -14.52 -1.10
N THR A 66 8.64 -13.31 -1.61
CA THR A 66 9.15 -12.06 -1.02
C THR A 66 8.78 -11.98 0.47
N ILE A 67 7.53 -12.28 0.81
CA ILE A 67 7.05 -12.47 2.17
C ILE A 67 6.95 -13.99 2.40
N PRO A 68 7.68 -14.57 3.36
CA PRO A 68 7.56 -15.99 3.69
C PRO A 68 6.11 -16.35 4.09
N ALA A 69 5.56 -17.38 3.46
CA ALA A 69 4.15 -17.77 3.68
C ALA A 69 3.88 -18.25 5.11
N ASP A 70 4.88 -18.82 5.77
CA ASP A 70 4.84 -19.28 7.16
C ASP A 70 4.89 -18.13 8.17
N GLU A 71 5.35 -16.95 7.78
CA GLU A 71 5.30 -15.73 8.60
C GLU A 71 4.07 -14.87 8.30
N ALA A 72 3.39 -15.12 7.17
CA ALA A 72 2.40 -14.18 6.63
C ALA A 72 1.19 -13.95 7.55
N ASP A 73 0.86 -14.90 8.42
CA ASP A 73 -0.25 -14.77 9.39
C ASP A 73 0.11 -13.98 10.66
N ASP A 74 1.40 -13.76 10.93
CA ASP A 74 1.92 -13.09 12.13
C ASP A 74 2.52 -11.70 11.86
N LEU A 75 2.48 -11.26 10.61
CA LEU A 75 2.95 -9.95 10.18
C LEU A 75 1.81 -8.94 10.01
N PHE A 76 2.17 -7.65 10.08
CA PHE A 76 1.29 -6.55 9.71
C PHE A 76 2.00 -5.55 8.80
N ILE A 77 1.25 -4.97 7.85
CA ILE A 77 1.75 -4.01 6.86
C ILE A 77 0.95 -2.72 6.98
N SER A 78 1.62 -1.57 6.84
CA SER A 78 0.99 -0.25 6.85
C SER A 78 1.36 0.53 5.59
N VAL A 79 0.38 0.77 4.71
CA VAL A 79 0.59 1.34 3.37
C VAL A 79 0.00 2.75 3.28
N GLY A 80 0.87 3.74 3.14
CA GLY A 80 0.45 5.13 2.90
C GLY A 80 0.32 5.43 1.42
N VAL A 81 -0.92 5.55 0.94
CA VAL A 81 -1.24 5.70 -0.49
C VAL A 81 -1.37 7.17 -0.87
N PHE A 82 -0.70 7.57 -1.95
CA PHE A 82 -0.81 8.90 -2.53
C PHE A 82 -1.53 8.83 -3.87
N ILE A 83 -2.65 9.55 -3.99
CA ILE A 83 -3.36 9.76 -5.25
C ILE A 83 -3.54 11.26 -5.41
N HIS A 84 -2.95 11.83 -6.46
CA HIS A 84 -3.11 13.25 -6.75
C HIS A 84 -4.58 13.58 -7.04
N TRP A 85 -5.07 14.75 -6.64
CA TRP A 85 -6.49 15.13 -6.81
C TRP A 85 -6.93 15.27 -8.27
N GLN A 86 -5.98 15.35 -9.20
CA GLN A 86 -6.22 15.35 -10.66
C GLN A 86 -6.06 13.95 -11.29
N ALA A 87 -5.89 12.88 -10.52
CA ALA A 87 -5.85 11.54 -11.08
C ALA A 87 -7.24 11.16 -11.64
N GLU A 88 -7.27 10.64 -12.87
CA GLU A 88 -8.54 10.32 -13.55
C GLU A 88 -8.60 8.91 -14.13
N ASN A 89 -7.45 8.27 -14.33
CA ASN A 89 -7.39 6.95 -14.96
C ASN A 89 -7.24 5.85 -13.90
N ASP A 90 -8.34 5.19 -13.59
CA ASP A 90 -8.39 4.14 -12.56
C ASP A 90 -7.47 2.95 -12.88
N ALA A 91 -7.29 2.59 -14.16
CA ALA A 91 -6.37 1.52 -14.55
C ALA A 91 -4.89 1.88 -14.26
N LEU A 92 -4.52 3.14 -14.45
CA LEU A 92 -3.18 3.62 -14.08
C LEU A 92 -3.03 3.75 -12.56
N ILE A 93 -4.07 4.16 -11.84
CA ILE A 93 -4.07 4.16 -10.37
C ILE A 93 -3.82 2.75 -9.85
N GLU A 94 -4.54 1.75 -10.36
CA GLU A 94 -4.35 0.35 -9.95
C GLU A 94 -2.93 -0.12 -10.30
N LYS A 95 -2.52 0.02 -11.56
CA LYS A 95 -1.20 -0.44 -12.05
C LYS A 95 -0.05 0.16 -11.24
N PHE A 96 -0.05 1.48 -11.05
CA PHE A 96 1.06 2.16 -10.38
C PHE A 96 1.08 1.91 -8.88
N ASN A 97 -0.07 1.82 -8.22
CA ASN A 97 -0.10 1.45 -6.80
C ASN A 97 0.34 -0.01 -6.59
N TYR A 98 0.03 -0.91 -7.52
CA TYR A 98 0.46 -2.31 -7.45
C TYR A 98 1.99 -2.39 -7.59
N GLN A 99 2.54 -1.76 -8.64
CA GLN A 99 3.98 -1.73 -8.88
C GLN A 99 4.74 -1.07 -7.73
N ALA A 100 4.27 0.07 -7.24
CA ALA A 100 4.90 0.80 -6.14
C ALA A 100 4.84 0.01 -4.83
N THR A 101 3.72 -0.64 -4.53
CA THR A 101 3.58 -1.46 -3.31
C THR A 101 4.49 -2.67 -3.36
N LYS A 102 4.51 -3.40 -4.49
CA LYS A 102 5.37 -4.57 -4.67
C LYS A 102 6.85 -4.21 -4.56
N GLU A 103 7.28 -3.12 -5.20
CA GLU A 103 8.65 -2.62 -5.09
C GLU A 103 8.99 -2.19 -3.66
N ALA A 104 8.08 -1.49 -2.96
CA ALA A 104 8.29 -1.07 -1.59
C ALA A 104 8.45 -2.26 -0.63
N LEU A 105 7.65 -3.33 -0.80
CA LEU A 105 7.76 -4.55 -0.01
C LEU A 105 9.10 -5.25 -0.25
N LYS A 106 9.49 -5.44 -1.52
CA LYS A 106 10.78 -6.04 -1.88
C LYS A 106 11.95 -5.29 -1.26
N ARG A 107 11.95 -3.97 -1.36
CA ARG A 107 12.98 -3.09 -0.75
C ARG A 107 13.00 -3.19 0.77
N ALA A 108 11.83 -3.12 1.41
CA ALA A 108 11.72 -3.17 2.86
C ALA A 108 12.26 -4.49 3.41
N ILE A 109 11.91 -5.62 2.78
CA ILE A 109 12.34 -6.96 3.21
C ILE A 109 13.81 -7.19 2.90
N ALA A 110 14.31 -6.70 1.77
CA ALA A 110 15.73 -6.73 1.45
C ALA A 110 16.57 -5.77 2.32
N GLY A 111 15.95 -4.88 3.08
CA GLY A 111 16.65 -3.85 3.86
C GLY A 111 17.40 -2.84 2.99
N SER A 112 16.92 -2.59 1.76
CA SER A 112 17.60 -1.76 0.77
C SER A 112 16.73 -0.58 0.29
N PRO A 113 17.33 0.54 -0.13
CA PRO A 113 18.75 0.85 0.00
C PRO A 113 19.15 1.06 1.47
N THR A 114 20.38 0.69 1.79
CA THR A 114 21.02 0.97 3.08
C THR A 114 21.31 2.47 3.21
N ALA A 115 21.53 2.94 4.45
CA ALA A 115 21.91 4.33 4.69
C ALA A 115 23.19 4.75 3.94
N ALA A 116 24.16 3.84 3.81
CA ALA A 116 25.41 4.09 3.10
C ALA A 116 25.18 4.27 1.58
N GLU A 117 24.37 3.41 0.97
CA GLU A 117 24.01 3.51 -0.46
C GLU A 117 23.27 4.82 -0.74
N VAL A 118 22.34 5.21 0.14
CA VAL A 118 21.64 6.50 0.02
C VAL A 118 22.63 7.67 0.10
N VAL A 119 23.56 7.67 1.06
CA VAL A 119 24.56 8.75 1.18
C VAL A 119 25.48 8.83 -0.04
N ALA A 120 25.82 7.70 -0.64
CA ALA A 120 26.64 7.64 -1.85
C ALA A 120 25.89 8.17 -3.08
N ALA A 121 24.59 7.87 -3.22
CA ALA A 121 23.82 8.23 -4.40
C ALA A 121 23.18 9.63 -4.35
N LYS A 122 22.99 10.22 -3.16
CA LYS A 122 22.18 11.45 -2.98
C LYS A 122 22.62 12.65 -3.82
N SER A 123 23.89 12.75 -4.20
CA SER A 123 24.40 13.89 -4.97
C SER A 123 24.10 13.78 -6.47
N THR A 124 23.71 12.60 -6.95
CA THR A 124 23.44 12.32 -8.36
C THR A 124 22.01 11.80 -8.61
N ALA A 125 21.20 11.72 -7.56
CA ALA A 125 19.82 11.24 -7.60
C ALA A 125 18.83 12.31 -8.09
#